data_AF-A0A9X6B429-F1
#
_entry.id   AF-A0A9X6B429-F1
#
_cell.length_a   1.000
_cell.length_b   1.000
_cell.length_c   1.000
_cell.angle_alpha   90.00
_cell.angle_beta   90.00
_cell.angle_gamma   90.00
#
_symmetry.space_group_name_H-M   'P 1'
#
loop_
_entity.id
_entity.type
_entity.pdbx_description
1 polymer ?
#
loop_
_entity_poly.entity_id
_entity_poly.type
_entity_poly.pdbx_seq_one_letter_code
_entity_poly.pdbx_strand_id
1 'polypeptide(L)'
;MKNALPVQTPETSIKHAVLQELSQQKKTLGEEPQITDTQVQVNVKRLSKDEHWAFGSVVILAPNVTGAFPEGKLFIAKHATTNWEVALEGMDLFSELSQQIPDAMMSAQEKKAFSLLGNAQALSQNRPELRLPYEKGQSWVMSGGPHGWSGSDRPYSSLDLYGGDQRVLAAGDGIAYTMCANNRGWIRIYHENGYATDYYHLWNNMIPNGQPVQEGTFLGYTGTDVSCGGYASGRHVHFSLLQGNTRIPLQGKELGGWVFFETSPYNGYAMHGSTMRYTGNTLYNYGKLLVNQGIVDANGGRTVNLRTGPGTNYSVVGSLHDGEVVTVSCTANGATFTGRKGSTNRWNQLTNGYWMSDAYLYTGTNDAIASSCNE
;
A
#
# COMPACT_ATOMS: atom_id res chain seq x y z
N MET A 1 -21.81 -37.58 -37.47
CA MET A 1 -21.54 -37.47 -36.03
C MET A 1 -21.55 -35.98 -35.70
N LYS A 2 -22.53 -35.52 -34.90
CA LYS A 2 -22.58 -34.12 -34.47
C LYS A 2 -21.47 -33.94 -33.44
N ASN A 3 -20.49 -33.07 -33.72
CA ASN A 3 -19.55 -32.59 -32.72
C ASN A 3 -20.38 -31.92 -31.61
N ALA A 4 -20.56 -32.58 -30.48
CA ALA A 4 -21.09 -31.94 -29.30
C ALA A 4 -20.13 -30.80 -28.93
N LEU A 5 -20.65 -29.57 -28.86
CA LEU A 5 -19.92 -28.45 -28.30
C LEU A 5 -19.43 -28.86 -26.90
N PRO A 6 -18.17 -28.58 -26.52
CA PRO A 6 -17.67 -28.93 -25.20
C PRO A 6 -18.57 -28.29 -24.14
N VAL A 7 -19.03 -29.11 -23.18
CA VAL A 7 -19.82 -28.63 -22.03
C VAL A 7 -18.97 -27.61 -21.29
N GLN A 8 -19.43 -26.35 -21.26
CA GLN A 8 -18.76 -25.32 -20.47
C GLN A 8 -18.86 -25.69 -18.99
N THR A 9 -17.72 -25.87 -18.35
CA THR A 9 -17.66 -25.95 -16.90
C THR A 9 -17.97 -24.57 -16.30
N PRO A 10 -18.46 -24.50 -15.04
CA PRO A 10 -18.65 -23.23 -14.34
C PRO A 10 -17.40 -22.36 -14.39
N GLU A 11 -16.22 -22.94 -14.15
CA GLU A 11 -14.93 -22.25 -14.22
C GLU A 11 -14.64 -21.65 -15.61
N THR A 12 -14.94 -22.38 -16.69
CA THR A 12 -14.76 -21.86 -18.06
C THR A 12 -15.73 -20.71 -18.36
N SER A 13 -16.96 -20.80 -17.86
CA SER A 13 -17.96 -19.73 -18.04
C SER A 13 -17.59 -18.46 -17.24
N ILE A 14 -17.09 -18.62 -16.01
CA ILE A 14 -16.60 -17.51 -15.16
C ILE A 14 -15.41 -16.84 -15.84
N LYS A 15 -14.44 -17.64 -16.31
CA LYS A 15 -13.26 -17.14 -17.02
C LYS A 15 -13.67 -16.27 -18.22
N HIS A 16 -14.62 -16.73 -19.03
CA HIS A 16 -15.11 -15.97 -20.17
C HIS A 16 -15.76 -14.64 -19.75
N ALA A 17 -16.61 -14.65 -18.72
CA ALA A 17 -17.25 -13.44 -18.21
C ALA A 17 -16.25 -12.42 -17.64
N VAL A 18 -15.23 -12.89 -16.91
CA VAL A 18 -14.15 -12.05 -16.38
C VAL A 18 -13.36 -11.40 -17.52
N LEU A 19 -13.04 -12.14 -18.58
CA LEU A 19 -12.35 -11.60 -19.75
C LEU A 19 -13.20 -10.54 -20.47
N GLN A 20 -14.51 -10.78 -20.62
CA GLN A 20 -15.43 -9.81 -21.22
C GLN A 20 -15.46 -8.50 -20.43
N GLU A 21 -15.61 -8.57 -19.10
CA GLU A 21 -15.64 -7.38 -18.24
C GLU A 21 -14.30 -6.63 -18.28
N LEU A 22 -13.18 -7.35 -18.25
CA LEU A 22 -11.85 -6.75 -18.34
C LEU A 22 -11.62 -6.02 -19.67
N SER A 23 -12.01 -6.64 -20.79
CA SER A 23 -11.99 -6.02 -22.12
C SER A 23 -12.87 -4.78 -22.19
N GLN A 24 -14.04 -4.81 -21.56
CA GLN A 24 -14.96 -3.66 -21.51
C GLN A 24 -14.36 -2.50 -20.71
N GLN A 25 -13.72 -2.75 -19.56
CA GLN A 25 -13.01 -1.70 -18.80
C GLN A 25 -11.90 -1.05 -19.62
N LYS A 26 -11.06 -1.84 -20.30
CA LYS A 26 -9.96 -1.32 -21.12
C LYS A 26 -10.48 -0.47 -22.29
N LYS A 27 -11.57 -0.90 -22.92
CA LYS A 27 -12.24 -0.11 -23.96
C LYS A 27 -12.76 1.24 -23.43
N THR A 28 -13.35 1.27 -22.24
CA THR A 28 -13.82 2.52 -21.61
C THR A 28 -12.65 3.46 -21.29
N LEU A 29 -11.46 2.92 -20.98
CA LEU A 29 -10.24 3.69 -20.75
C LEU A 29 -9.50 4.12 -22.02
N GLY A 30 -9.99 3.75 -23.21
CA GLY A 30 -9.35 4.07 -24.49
C GLY A 30 -8.13 3.23 -24.83
N GLU A 31 -7.93 2.10 -24.14
CA GLU A 31 -6.85 1.13 -24.40
C GLU A 31 -7.28 0.06 -25.43
N GLU A 32 -6.32 -0.73 -25.96
CA GLU A 32 -6.65 -1.78 -26.94
C GLU A 32 -7.69 -2.78 -26.37
N PRO A 33 -8.83 -2.98 -27.05
CA PRO A 33 -10.00 -3.64 -26.44
C PRO A 33 -9.95 -5.17 -26.41
N GLN A 34 -9.01 -5.81 -27.12
CA GLN A 34 -8.97 -7.27 -27.29
C GLN A 34 -7.90 -7.90 -26.39
N ILE A 35 -8.26 -8.12 -25.12
CA ILE A 35 -7.44 -8.95 -24.24
C ILE A 35 -7.74 -10.41 -24.53
N THR A 36 -6.71 -11.17 -24.90
CA THR A 36 -6.84 -12.60 -25.22
C THR A 36 -6.56 -13.48 -24.00
N ASP A 37 -7.12 -14.68 -24.01
CA ASP A 37 -6.98 -15.64 -22.91
C ASP A 37 -5.52 -16.09 -22.64
N THR A 38 -4.63 -15.90 -23.62
CA THR A 38 -3.19 -16.21 -23.47
C THR A 38 -2.43 -15.14 -22.70
N GLN A 39 -3.01 -13.95 -22.55
CA GLN A 39 -2.41 -12.80 -21.86
C GLN A 39 -2.99 -12.62 -20.45
N VAL A 40 -3.95 -13.45 -20.03
CA VAL A 40 -4.64 -13.28 -18.74
C VAL A 40 -4.68 -14.58 -17.96
N GLN A 41 -4.38 -14.46 -16.68
CA GLN A 41 -4.63 -15.50 -15.70
C GLN A 41 -5.89 -15.15 -14.89
N VAL A 42 -6.96 -15.92 -15.06
CA VAL A 42 -8.12 -15.88 -14.15
C VAL A 42 -7.98 -17.02 -13.14
N ASN A 43 -7.93 -16.69 -11.86
CA ASN A 43 -7.78 -17.62 -10.75
C ASN A 43 -9.05 -17.60 -9.88
N VAL A 44 -9.94 -18.57 -10.08
CA VAL A 44 -11.11 -18.76 -9.21
C VAL A 44 -10.62 -19.34 -7.89
N LYS A 45 -10.60 -18.52 -6.84
CA LYS A 45 -10.14 -18.92 -5.50
C LYS A 45 -11.23 -19.58 -4.67
N ARG A 46 -12.48 -19.19 -4.89
CA ARG A 46 -13.67 -19.70 -4.21
C ARG A 46 -14.83 -19.78 -5.20
N LEU A 47 -15.56 -20.88 -5.18
CA LEU A 47 -16.82 -21.10 -5.90
C LEU A 47 -17.84 -21.65 -4.89
N SER A 48 -19.03 -21.05 -4.83
CA SER A 48 -20.09 -21.52 -3.93
C SER A 48 -20.63 -22.87 -4.38
N LYS A 49 -21.16 -23.67 -3.44
CA LYS A 49 -21.67 -25.03 -3.74
C LYS A 49 -22.85 -25.05 -4.71
N ASP A 50 -23.64 -23.98 -4.74
CA ASP A 50 -24.74 -23.78 -5.68
C ASP A 50 -24.26 -23.17 -7.01
N GLU A 51 -22.96 -22.86 -7.14
CA GLU A 51 -22.35 -22.22 -8.29
C GLU A 51 -22.96 -20.87 -8.65
N HIS A 52 -23.56 -20.17 -7.67
CA HIS A 52 -24.11 -18.83 -7.86
C HIS A 52 -23.12 -17.70 -7.56
N TRP A 53 -22.00 -18.00 -6.90
CA TRP A 53 -21.00 -17.02 -6.52
C TRP A 53 -19.59 -17.54 -6.76
N ALA A 54 -18.76 -16.71 -7.38
CA ALA A 54 -17.33 -16.95 -7.49
C ALA A 54 -16.54 -15.72 -7.00
N PHE A 55 -15.36 -15.98 -6.46
CA PHE A 55 -14.43 -14.95 -6.05
C PHE A 55 -13.02 -15.39 -6.43
N GLY A 56 -12.20 -14.45 -6.89
CA GLY A 56 -10.86 -14.77 -7.33
C GLY A 56 -10.00 -13.56 -7.66
N SER A 57 -8.87 -13.82 -8.30
CA SER A 57 -8.01 -12.80 -8.89
C SER A 57 -7.96 -12.94 -10.41
N VAL A 58 -7.78 -11.82 -11.09
CA VAL A 58 -7.47 -11.75 -12.52
C VAL A 58 -6.18 -10.96 -12.69
N VAL A 59 -5.26 -11.49 -13.50
CA VAL A 59 -3.97 -10.87 -13.78
C VAL A 59 -3.76 -10.78 -15.28
N ILE A 60 -3.58 -9.57 -15.80
CA ILE A 60 -3.01 -9.33 -17.13
C ILE A 60 -1.51 -9.56 -17.02
N LEU A 61 -1.01 -10.53 -17.76
CA LEU A 61 0.39 -10.91 -17.77
C LEU A 61 1.23 -9.89 -18.51
N ALA A 62 2.44 -9.71 -18.03
CA ALA A 62 3.46 -8.96 -18.75
C ALA A 62 4.43 -9.91 -19.48
N PRO A 63 5.00 -9.51 -20.63
CA PRO A 63 6.15 -10.19 -21.19
C PRO A 63 7.32 -10.17 -20.19
N ASN A 64 8.19 -11.18 -20.25
CA ASN A 64 9.36 -11.31 -19.38
C ASN A 64 10.52 -10.42 -19.88
N VAL A 65 10.31 -9.10 -19.88
CA VAL A 65 11.27 -8.08 -20.32
C VAL A 65 11.27 -6.90 -19.36
N THR A 66 12.36 -6.15 -19.35
CA THR A 66 12.50 -4.93 -18.54
C THR A 66 11.42 -3.91 -18.90
N GLY A 67 10.80 -3.31 -17.89
CA GLY A 67 9.81 -2.23 -18.08
C GLY A 67 8.38 -2.71 -18.35
N ALA A 68 8.12 -4.02 -18.33
CA ALA A 68 6.78 -4.58 -18.44
C ALA A 68 6.40 -5.26 -17.13
N PHE A 69 5.19 -5.02 -16.60
CA PHE A 69 4.78 -5.58 -15.32
C PHE A 69 3.28 -5.94 -15.32
N PRO A 70 2.89 -7.00 -14.60
CA PRO A 70 1.53 -7.50 -14.64
C PRO A 70 0.53 -6.57 -13.94
N GLU A 71 -0.70 -6.52 -14.43
CA GLU A 71 -1.80 -5.82 -13.77
C GLU A 71 -2.72 -6.83 -13.08
N GLY A 72 -2.93 -6.70 -11.77
CA GLY A 72 -3.70 -7.64 -10.97
C GLY A 72 -4.87 -6.97 -10.27
N LYS A 73 -6.04 -7.62 -10.32
CA LYS A 73 -7.28 -7.21 -9.63
C LYS A 73 -7.95 -8.41 -8.98
N LEU A 74 -8.70 -8.19 -7.90
CA LEU A 74 -9.71 -9.14 -7.46
C LEU A 74 -10.98 -9.05 -8.31
N PHE A 75 -11.77 -10.13 -8.33
CA PHE A 75 -13.11 -10.13 -8.90
C PHE A 75 -14.10 -10.84 -7.98
N ILE A 76 -15.36 -10.40 -8.04
CA ILE A 76 -16.54 -11.11 -7.54
C ILE A 76 -17.45 -11.36 -8.75
N ALA A 77 -17.91 -12.58 -8.91
CA ALA A 77 -18.89 -12.94 -9.93
C ALA A 77 -20.15 -13.50 -9.28
N LYS A 78 -21.31 -12.97 -9.65
CA LYS A 78 -22.62 -13.44 -9.24
C LYS A 78 -23.35 -14.02 -10.44
N HIS A 79 -23.80 -15.25 -10.34
CA HIS A 79 -24.56 -15.89 -11.40
C HIS A 79 -25.99 -15.33 -11.42
N ALA A 80 -26.35 -14.67 -12.51
CA ALA A 80 -27.73 -14.31 -12.84
C ALA A 80 -28.44 -15.50 -13.51
N THR A 81 -29.63 -15.29 -14.07
CA THR A 81 -30.44 -16.36 -14.68
C THR A 81 -29.73 -17.10 -15.83
N THR A 82 -28.87 -16.44 -16.60
CA THR A 82 -28.16 -17.06 -17.73
C THR A 82 -26.69 -16.69 -17.87
N ASN A 83 -26.22 -15.66 -17.14
CA ASN A 83 -24.88 -15.08 -17.30
C ASN A 83 -24.27 -14.74 -15.93
N TRP A 84 -22.95 -14.63 -15.88
CA TRP A 84 -22.24 -14.08 -14.73
C TRP A 84 -22.19 -12.56 -14.78
N GLU A 85 -22.66 -11.90 -13.74
CA GLU A 85 -22.37 -10.50 -13.45
C GLU A 85 -21.03 -10.42 -12.73
N VAL A 86 -20.03 -9.83 -13.38
CA VAL A 86 -18.66 -9.73 -12.84
C VAL A 86 -18.38 -8.31 -12.41
N ALA A 87 -17.88 -8.15 -11.19
CA ALA A 87 -17.30 -6.91 -10.71
C ALA A 87 -15.81 -7.10 -10.47
N LEU A 88 -15.00 -6.19 -11.02
CA LEU A 88 -13.56 -6.12 -10.79
C LEU A 88 -13.24 -5.09 -9.71
N GLU A 89 -12.13 -5.30 -9.02
CA GLU A 89 -11.59 -4.40 -8.00
C GLU A 89 -11.59 -2.92 -8.46
N GLY A 90 -12.25 -2.09 -7.65
CA GLY A 90 -12.45 -0.65 -7.79
C GLY A 90 -13.57 -0.22 -8.74
N MET A 91 -14.48 -1.13 -9.08
CA MET A 91 -15.84 -0.76 -9.49
C MET A 91 -16.73 -0.55 -8.27
N ASP A 92 -17.72 0.35 -8.34
CA ASP A 92 -18.74 0.48 -7.29
C ASP A 92 -19.48 -0.84 -7.05
N LEU A 93 -19.80 -1.55 -8.15
CA LEU A 93 -20.42 -2.87 -8.11
C LEU A 93 -19.60 -3.90 -7.31
N PHE A 94 -18.27 -3.76 -7.26
CA PHE A 94 -17.44 -4.68 -6.46
C PHE A 94 -17.71 -4.50 -4.97
N SER A 95 -17.85 -3.25 -4.51
CA SER A 95 -18.23 -2.94 -3.13
C SER A 95 -19.62 -3.50 -2.83
N GLU A 96 -20.59 -3.28 -3.71
CA GLU A 96 -21.95 -3.80 -3.55
C GLU A 96 -22.01 -5.34 -3.48
N LEU A 97 -21.38 -6.02 -4.43
CA LEU A 97 -21.35 -7.48 -4.47
C LEU A 97 -20.56 -8.08 -3.29
N SER A 98 -19.55 -7.37 -2.76
CA SER A 98 -18.82 -7.80 -1.56
C SER A 98 -19.72 -7.88 -0.33
N GLN A 99 -20.78 -7.05 -0.26
CA GLN A 99 -21.73 -7.11 0.85
C GLN A 99 -22.77 -8.23 0.65
N GLN A 100 -23.15 -8.51 -0.60
CA GLN A 100 -24.17 -9.49 -0.95
C GLN A 100 -23.66 -10.94 -0.97
N ILE A 101 -22.38 -11.17 -1.27
CA ILE A 101 -21.81 -12.52 -1.32
C ILE A 101 -21.98 -13.24 0.04
N PRO A 102 -22.31 -14.55 0.08
CA PRO A 102 -22.57 -15.26 1.32
C PRO A 102 -21.38 -15.22 2.31
N ASP A 103 -21.67 -15.19 3.61
CA ASP A 103 -20.63 -15.16 4.66
C ASP A 103 -19.72 -16.41 4.65
N ALA A 104 -20.25 -17.54 4.17
CA ALA A 104 -19.47 -18.76 3.98
C ALA A 104 -18.39 -18.62 2.88
N MET A 105 -18.56 -17.64 1.98
CA MET A 105 -17.63 -17.34 0.89
C MET A 105 -16.73 -16.15 1.22
N MET A 106 -17.17 -15.20 2.04
CA MET A 106 -16.41 -14.01 2.38
C MET A 106 -16.67 -13.58 3.82
N SER A 107 -15.62 -13.54 4.63
CA SER A 107 -15.69 -13.16 6.04
C SER A 107 -16.04 -11.68 6.24
N ALA A 108 -16.53 -11.34 7.43
CA ALA A 108 -16.85 -9.95 7.79
C ALA A 108 -15.64 -9.00 7.64
N GLN A 109 -14.42 -9.48 7.90
CA GLN A 109 -13.20 -8.68 7.74
C GLN A 109 -12.88 -8.40 6.27
N GLU A 110 -13.05 -9.40 5.39
CA GLU A 110 -12.94 -9.21 3.94
C GLU A 110 -13.99 -8.22 3.42
N LYS A 111 -15.26 -8.39 3.83
CA LYS A 111 -16.34 -7.48 3.46
C LYS A 111 -16.06 -6.04 3.89
N LYS A 112 -15.54 -5.84 5.10
CA LYS A 112 -15.12 -4.54 5.61
C LYS A 112 -13.99 -3.97 4.74
N ALA A 113 -12.91 -4.71 4.52
CA ALA A 113 -11.78 -4.26 3.71
C ALA A 113 -12.19 -3.88 2.28
N PHE A 114 -13.07 -4.66 1.65
CA PHE A 114 -13.52 -4.44 0.27
C PHE A 114 -14.53 -3.32 0.12
N SER A 115 -15.35 -3.05 1.14
CA SER A 115 -16.25 -1.88 1.14
C SER A 115 -15.48 -0.55 1.03
N LEU A 116 -14.22 -0.55 1.49
CA LEU A 116 -13.35 0.62 1.46
C LEU A 116 -12.68 0.82 0.09
N LEU A 117 -12.62 -0.20 -0.77
CA LEU A 117 -11.93 -0.10 -2.07
C LEU A 117 -12.69 0.74 -3.09
N GLY A 118 -14.03 0.78 -3.02
CA GLY A 118 -14.85 1.68 -3.85
C GLY A 118 -14.95 3.11 -3.29
N ASN A 119 -14.73 3.29 -1.98
CA ASN A 119 -14.88 4.56 -1.26
C ASN A 119 -13.56 5.12 -0.70
N ALA A 120 -12.40 4.60 -1.13
CA ALA A 120 -11.10 4.87 -0.50
C ALA A 120 -10.72 6.37 -0.49
N GLN A 121 -11.23 7.12 -1.45
CA GLN A 121 -11.04 8.58 -1.54
C GLN A 121 -11.77 9.34 -0.42
N ALA A 122 -12.86 8.78 0.13
CA ALA A 122 -13.67 9.42 1.17
C ALA A 122 -13.18 9.15 2.60
N LEU A 123 -12.31 8.15 2.79
CA LEU A 123 -11.83 7.70 4.12
C LEU A 123 -10.34 7.96 4.35
N SER A 124 -9.67 8.71 3.47
CA SER A 124 -8.22 8.87 3.58
C SER A 124 -7.83 9.69 4.80
N GLN A 125 -7.43 9.00 5.86
CA GLN A 125 -6.34 9.51 6.68
C GLN A 125 -5.15 9.71 5.74
N ASN A 126 -4.50 10.87 5.77
CA ASN A 126 -3.37 11.18 4.86
C ASN A 126 -2.14 10.26 5.06
N ARG A 127 -2.22 9.31 6.00
CA ARG A 127 -1.13 8.46 6.47
C ARG A 127 -1.40 6.98 6.22
N PRO A 128 -0.43 6.27 5.63
CA PRO A 128 -0.55 4.81 5.45
C PRO A 128 -0.51 4.02 6.76
N GLU A 129 0.15 4.52 7.81
CA GLU A 129 0.40 3.76 9.06
C GLU A 129 1.08 2.40 8.79
N LEU A 130 2.06 2.40 7.89
CA LEU A 130 2.79 1.22 7.46
C LEU A 130 4.26 1.30 7.88
N ARG A 131 4.84 0.16 8.25
CA ARG A 131 6.29 0.02 8.41
C ARG A 131 6.95 -0.41 7.10
N LEU A 132 8.29 -0.39 7.04
CA LEU A 132 9.01 -1.05 5.95
C LEU A 132 8.80 -2.58 5.99
N PRO A 133 8.86 -3.30 4.84
CA PRO A 133 8.39 -4.68 4.71
C PRO A 133 9.41 -5.74 5.19
N TYR A 134 10.14 -5.44 6.26
CA TYR A 134 11.13 -6.32 6.90
C TYR A 134 11.20 -6.03 8.40
N GLU A 135 11.94 -6.81 9.18
CA GLU A 135 11.87 -6.76 10.66
C GLU A 135 12.16 -5.36 11.24
N LYS A 136 11.45 -4.97 12.30
CA LYS A 136 11.74 -3.70 12.99
C LYS A 136 13.13 -3.77 13.61
N GLY A 137 13.89 -2.69 13.52
CA GLY A 137 15.29 -2.69 13.98
C GLY A 137 16.31 -3.23 12.97
N GLN A 138 15.88 -3.82 11.86
CA GLN A 138 16.80 -4.16 10.76
C GLN A 138 17.02 -2.97 9.83
N SER A 139 18.06 -3.07 8.99
CA SER A 139 18.30 -2.14 7.89
C SER A 139 18.48 -2.88 6.57
N TRP A 140 17.75 -2.45 5.54
CA TRP A 140 17.82 -3.02 4.18
C TRP A 140 18.19 -1.94 3.17
N VAL A 141 18.85 -2.33 2.08
CA VAL A 141 19.24 -1.44 0.99
C VAL A 141 17.99 -1.07 0.18
N MET A 142 17.81 0.22 -0.09
CA MET A 142 16.90 0.72 -1.12
C MET A 142 17.62 0.69 -2.46
N SER A 143 17.58 -0.44 -3.15
CA SER A 143 18.32 -0.65 -4.39
C SER A 143 17.69 0.05 -5.58
N GLY A 144 16.38 0.24 -5.53
CA GLY A 144 15.62 1.11 -6.42
C GLY A 144 14.85 2.10 -5.56
N GLY A 145 15.12 3.40 -5.74
CA GLY A 145 14.33 4.48 -5.13
C GLY A 145 12.93 4.57 -5.74
N PRO A 146 12.12 5.59 -5.42
CA PRO A 146 10.76 5.71 -5.94
C PRO A 146 10.69 5.52 -7.46
N HIS A 147 9.86 4.57 -7.91
CA HIS A 147 9.65 4.25 -9.31
C HIS A 147 8.23 3.73 -9.56
N GLY A 148 7.81 3.70 -10.82
CA GLY A 148 6.50 3.19 -11.20
C GLY A 148 6.39 1.68 -11.00
N TRP A 149 5.19 1.13 -11.07
CA TRP A 149 5.02 -0.32 -10.98
C TRP A 149 5.69 -1.04 -12.14
N SER A 150 5.62 -0.45 -13.33
CA SER A 150 6.37 -0.91 -14.49
C SER A 150 7.82 -0.39 -14.56
N GLY A 151 8.30 0.27 -13.51
CA GLY A 151 9.60 0.92 -13.48
C GLY A 151 9.53 2.41 -13.82
N SER A 152 9.28 2.76 -15.08
CA SER A 152 9.38 4.17 -15.53
C SER A 152 8.05 4.92 -15.59
N ASP A 153 6.93 4.20 -15.49
CA ASP A 153 5.59 4.77 -15.45
C ASP A 153 5.36 5.66 -14.24
N ARG A 154 4.35 6.53 -14.35
CA ARG A 154 3.86 7.33 -13.23
C ARG A 154 2.52 6.75 -12.77
N PRO A 155 2.18 6.88 -11.47
CA PRO A 155 2.99 7.50 -10.41
C PRO A 155 4.10 6.59 -9.88
N TYR A 156 5.15 7.18 -9.28
CA TYR A 156 6.22 6.39 -8.64
C TYR A 156 5.74 5.86 -7.28
N SER A 157 5.15 4.68 -7.34
CA SER A 157 4.44 4.00 -6.26
C SER A 157 5.26 2.90 -5.59
N SER A 158 6.42 2.57 -6.15
CA SER A 158 7.19 1.39 -5.78
C SER A 158 8.61 1.68 -5.29
N LEU A 159 9.16 0.73 -4.54
CA LEU A 159 10.54 0.64 -4.07
C LEU A 159 11.07 -0.77 -4.26
N ASP A 160 12.37 -0.89 -4.54
CA ASP A 160 13.05 -2.18 -4.56
C ASP A 160 13.94 -2.27 -3.32
N LEU A 161 13.65 -3.26 -2.48
CA LEU A 161 14.28 -3.43 -1.17
C LEU A 161 14.89 -4.83 -1.05
N TYR A 162 16.11 -4.91 -0.52
CA TYR A 162 16.71 -6.18 -0.12
C TYR A 162 17.73 -5.97 1.01
N GLY A 163 18.00 -7.01 1.79
CA GLY A 163 18.98 -6.94 2.86
C GLY A 163 18.67 -7.91 3.99
N GLY A 164 19.36 -7.72 5.11
CA GLY A 164 19.14 -8.48 6.34
C GLY A 164 19.02 -9.99 6.11
N ASP A 165 18.00 -10.57 6.73
CA ASP A 165 17.66 -12.00 6.65
C ASP A 165 16.83 -12.38 5.40
N GLN A 166 16.61 -11.44 4.48
CA GLN A 166 15.82 -11.58 3.26
C GLN A 166 14.33 -11.93 3.49
N ARG A 167 13.84 -11.87 4.74
CA ARG A 167 12.45 -12.17 5.07
C ARG A 167 11.58 -10.96 4.80
N VAL A 168 10.68 -11.09 3.83
CA VAL A 168 9.67 -10.07 3.52
C VAL A 168 8.49 -10.29 4.45
N LEU A 169 8.08 -9.20 5.10
CA LEU A 169 7.06 -9.22 6.13
C LEU A 169 5.96 -8.19 5.82
N ALA A 170 4.75 -8.44 6.31
CA ALA A 170 3.61 -7.53 6.16
C ALA A 170 3.91 -6.14 6.76
N ALA A 171 3.76 -5.10 5.95
CA ALA A 171 3.97 -3.70 6.34
C ALA A 171 2.90 -3.18 7.33
N GLY A 172 1.75 -3.85 7.39
CA GLY A 172 0.65 -3.51 8.30
C GLY A 172 -0.37 -4.64 8.36
N ASP A 173 -1.33 -4.52 9.27
CA ASP A 173 -2.44 -5.46 9.41
C ASP A 173 -3.35 -5.41 8.17
N GLY A 174 -3.93 -6.54 7.77
CA GLY A 174 -4.88 -6.54 6.66
C GLY A 174 -5.27 -7.93 6.18
N ILE A 175 -6.01 -7.96 5.08
CA ILE A 175 -6.41 -9.20 4.40
C ILE A 175 -5.47 -9.43 3.21
N ALA A 176 -4.89 -10.62 3.12
CA ALA A 176 -3.88 -10.92 2.11
C ALA A 176 -4.36 -11.94 1.05
N TYR A 177 -3.92 -11.75 -0.19
CA TYR A 177 -4.11 -12.69 -1.30
C TYR A 177 -2.85 -12.87 -2.13
N THR A 178 -2.62 -14.09 -2.61
CA THR A 178 -1.77 -14.32 -3.78
C THR A 178 -2.47 -13.85 -5.06
N MET A 179 -1.78 -13.10 -5.91
CA MET A 179 -2.40 -12.58 -7.14
C MET A 179 -2.26 -13.53 -8.33
N CYS A 180 -1.06 -14.06 -8.56
CA CYS A 180 -0.79 -14.99 -9.66
C CYS A 180 -1.57 -16.30 -9.54
N ALA A 181 -1.98 -16.90 -10.67
CA ALA A 181 -2.76 -18.14 -10.65
C ALA A 181 -2.01 -19.32 -10.04
N ASN A 182 -0.68 -19.35 -10.16
CA ASN A 182 0.17 -20.36 -9.54
C ASN A 182 0.47 -20.08 -8.04
N ASN A 183 -0.14 -19.04 -7.46
CA ASN A 183 0.03 -18.61 -6.07
C ASN A 183 1.46 -18.22 -5.67
N ARG A 184 2.31 -17.82 -6.63
CA ARG A 184 3.71 -17.46 -6.38
C ARG A 184 4.02 -16.02 -6.74
N GLY A 185 5.07 -15.48 -6.13
CA GLY A 185 5.72 -14.24 -6.55
C GLY A 185 5.02 -12.95 -6.12
N TRP A 186 3.69 -12.95 -6.03
CA TRP A 186 2.90 -11.74 -5.74
C TRP A 186 1.91 -11.96 -4.60
N ILE A 187 2.09 -11.23 -3.50
CA ILE A 187 1.07 -11.03 -2.47
C ILE A 187 0.60 -9.58 -2.47
N ARG A 188 -0.72 -9.37 -2.37
CA ARG A 188 -1.34 -8.08 -2.05
C ARG A 188 -1.98 -8.13 -0.67
N ILE A 189 -1.83 -7.08 0.11
CA ILE A 189 -2.51 -6.89 1.40
C ILE A 189 -3.43 -5.67 1.31
N TYR A 190 -4.69 -5.85 1.68
CA TYR A 190 -5.68 -4.79 1.80
C TYR A 190 -5.82 -4.36 3.27
N HIS A 191 -5.53 -3.10 3.55
CA HIS A 191 -5.50 -2.54 4.90
C HIS A 191 -6.84 -1.88 5.26
N GLU A 192 -7.18 -1.87 6.55
CA GLU A 192 -8.46 -1.31 7.02
C GLU A 192 -8.57 0.22 6.89
N ASN A 193 -7.46 0.92 6.61
CA ASN A 193 -7.43 2.36 6.38
C ASN A 193 -7.56 2.75 4.89
N GLY A 194 -7.94 1.79 4.03
CA GLY A 194 -8.16 2.03 2.60
C GLY A 194 -6.90 2.01 1.73
N TYR A 195 -5.72 1.79 2.34
CA TYR A 195 -4.49 1.50 1.61
C TYR A 195 -4.40 0.02 1.25
N ALA A 196 -3.59 -0.29 0.24
CA ALA A 196 -3.12 -1.64 -0.04
C ALA A 196 -1.63 -1.63 -0.34
N THR A 197 -0.98 -2.77 -0.11
CA THR A 197 0.45 -2.96 -0.42
C THR A 197 0.65 -4.19 -1.29
N ASP A 198 1.46 -4.04 -2.34
CA ASP A 198 1.94 -5.14 -3.17
C ASP A 198 3.36 -5.54 -2.77
N TYR A 199 3.61 -6.85 -2.79
CA TYR A 199 4.92 -7.45 -2.54
C TYR A 199 5.19 -8.40 -3.71
N TYR A 200 6.05 -7.99 -4.64
CA TYR A 200 6.37 -8.76 -5.84
C TYR A 200 7.81 -9.30 -5.84
N HIS A 201 8.05 -10.25 -6.74
CA HIS A 201 9.25 -11.08 -6.86
C HIS A 201 9.50 -12.06 -5.71
N LEU A 202 8.50 -12.36 -4.89
CA LEU A 202 8.67 -13.19 -3.71
C LEU A 202 9.07 -14.64 -4.04
N TRP A 203 10.00 -15.18 -3.28
CA TRP A 203 10.35 -16.60 -3.29
C TRP A 203 9.81 -17.32 -2.06
N ASN A 204 9.30 -18.54 -2.24
CA ASN A 204 8.72 -19.38 -1.18
C ASN A 204 7.70 -18.61 -0.32
N ASN A 205 6.81 -17.86 -0.99
CA ASN A 205 5.79 -17.07 -0.32
C ASN A 205 4.69 -17.93 0.29
N MET A 206 4.06 -17.41 1.34
CA MET A 206 2.82 -17.98 1.87
C MET A 206 1.68 -17.85 0.85
N ILE A 207 0.60 -18.61 1.03
CA ILE A 207 -0.60 -18.54 0.18
C ILE A 207 -1.76 -18.07 1.06
N PRO A 208 -1.86 -16.76 1.35
CA PRO A 208 -3.00 -16.24 2.08
C PRO A 208 -4.18 -16.21 1.10
N ASN A 209 -5.29 -16.83 1.49
CA ASN A 209 -6.51 -16.88 0.68
C ASN A 209 -7.62 -16.14 1.44
N GLY A 210 -7.45 -14.83 1.61
CA GLY A 210 -8.35 -14.01 2.43
C GLY A 210 -8.11 -14.13 3.93
N GLN A 211 -6.96 -14.69 4.33
CA GLN A 211 -6.59 -14.78 5.74
C GLN A 211 -6.11 -13.43 6.25
N PRO A 212 -6.51 -13.02 7.47
CA PRO A 212 -5.95 -11.85 8.11
C PRO A 212 -4.47 -12.08 8.41
N VAL A 213 -3.67 -11.09 8.11
CA VAL A 213 -2.26 -11.01 8.48
C VAL A 213 -2.06 -9.83 9.40
N GLN A 214 -1.14 -9.99 10.35
CA GLN A 214 -0.73 -8.91 11.24
C GLN A 214 0.55 -8.27 10.71
N GLU A 215 0.78 -7.00 11.02
CA GLU A 215 2.08 -6.35 10.93
C GLU A 215 3.16 -7.30 11.47
N GLY A 216 4.19 -7.58 10.68
CA GLY A 216 5.24 -8.53 11.09
C GLY A 216 5.08 -9.93 10.50
N THR A 217 3.90 -10.29 10.00
CA THR A 217 3.64 -11.63 9.46
C THR A 217 4.56 -11.90 8.27
N PHE A 218 5.22 -13.07 8.28
CA PHE A 218 6.10 -13.49 7.21
C PHE A 218 5.32 -13.79 5.93
N LEU A 219 5.67 -13.11 4.84
CA LEU A 219 4.99 -13.25 3.55
C LEU A 219 5.75 -14.17 2.60
N GLY A 220 7.06 -14.23 2.74
CA GLY A 220 7.96 -14.92 1.83
C GLY A 220 9.35 -14.33 1.94
N TYR A 221 10.24 -14.76 1.06
CA TYR A 221 11.55 -14.15 0.95
C TYR A 221 11.61 -13.23 -0.26
N THR A 222 12.55 -12.29 -0.27
CA THR A 222 12.95 -11.60 -1.50
C THR A 222 13.35 -12.64 -2.56
N GLY A 223 13.14 -12.33 -3.84
CA GLY A 223 13.38 -13.28 -4.91
C GLY A 223 13.49 -12.60 -6.27
N THR A 224 13.26 -13.39 -7.31
CA THR A 224 13.24 -12.97 -8.73
C THR A 224 12.05 -13.60 -9.44
N ASP A 225 10.98 -13.96 -8.71
CA ASP A 225 9.83 -14.63 -9.30
C ASP A 225 9.09 -13.68 -10.25
N VAL A 226 8.85 -14.14 -11.48
CA VAL A 226 8.16 -13.40 -12.53
C VAL A 226 7.02 -14.25 -13.11
N SER A 227 6.35 -15.04 -12.26
CA SER A 227 5.27 -15.94 -12.66
C SER A 227 4.09 -15.24 -13.35
N CYS A 228 3.88 -13.96 -13.04
CA CYS A 228 2.90 -13.11 -13.71
C CYS A 228 3.51 -12.24 -14.82
N GLY A 229 4.82 -12.28 -15.01
CA GLY A 229 5.53 -11.47 -16.00
C GLY A 229 6.50 -10.46 -15.41
N GLY A 230 7.14 -9.72 -16.31
CA GLY A 230 8.12 -8.69 -16.01
C GLY A 230 9.51 -9.23 -15.77
N TYR A 231 10.33 -8.45 -15.06
CA TYR A 231 11.75 -8.70 -14.98
C TYR A 231 12.33 -8.31 -13.62
N ALA A 232 13.23 -9.14 -13.10
CA ALA A 232 14.04 -8.86 -11.93
C ALA A 232 15.51 -9.18 -12.23
N SER A 233 16.40 -8.19 -12.13
CA SER A 233 17.84 -8.35 -12.37
C SER A 233 18.57 -9.07 -11.24
N GLY A 234 17.97 -9.11 -10.06
CA GLY A 234 18.53 -9.70 -8.86
C GLY A 234 17.49 -9.80 -7.75
N ARG A 235 17.86 -10.46 -6.66
CA ARG A 235 16.96 -10.76 -5.55
C ARG A 235 16.55 -9.49 -4.79
N HIS A 236 15.25 -9.17 -4.81
CA HIS A 236 14.65 -8.07 -4.03
C HIS A 236 13.16 -8.34 -3.77
N VAL A 237 12.52 -7.48 -2.98
CA VAL A 237 11.07 -7.30 -3.03
C VAL A 237 10.78 -5.99 -3.75
N HIS A 238 9.92 -6.06 -4.76
CA HIS A 238 9.33 -4.88 -5.37
C HIS A 238 8.05 -4.54 -4.58
N PHE A 239 8.15 -3.53 -3.73
CA PHE A 239 7.10 -3.12 -2.79
C PHE A 239 6.35 -1.91 -3.35
N SER A 240 5.03 -1.97 -3.49
CA SER A 240 4.22 -0.88 -4.06
C SER A 240 3.09 -0.45 -3.13
N LEU A 241 2.79 0.86 -3.12
CA LEU A 241 1.70 1.45 -2.35
C LEU A 241 0.50 1.78 -3.25
N LEU A 242 -0.68 1.38 -2.78
CA LEU A 242 -1.97 1.64 -3.42
C LEU A 242 -2.93 2.28 -2.43
N GLN A 243 -3.89 3.01 -2.95
CA GLN A 243 -5.07 3.48 -2.23
C GLN A 243 -6.32 3.04 -3.01
N GLY A 244 -7.19 2.27 -2.36
CA GLY A 244 -8.19 1.48 -3.07
C GLY A 244 -7.50 0.54 -4.07
N ASN A 245 -7.85 0.67 -5.35
CA ASN A 245 -7.25 -0.10 -6.46
C ASN A 245 -6.16 0.68 -7.22
N THR A 246 -5.86 1.91 -6.82
CA THR A 246 -5.04 2.84 -7.60
C THR A 246 -3.67 2.98 -6.95
N ARG A 247 -2.61 2.82 -7.74
CA ARG A 247 -1.24 3.12 -7.30
C ARG A 247 -1.08 4.61 -7.09
N ILE A 248 -0.47 4.98 -5.98
CA ILE A 248 -0.29 6.39 -5.59
C ILE A 248 1.19 6.72 -5.46
N PRO A 249 1.60 7.98 -5.67
CA PRO A 249 3.01 8.34 -5.55
C PRO A 249 3.49 8.21 -4.10
N LEU A 250 4.73 7.77 -3.94
CA LEU A 250 5.45 7.79 -2.67
C LEU A 250 5.92 9.19 -2.29
N GLN A 251 5.81 10.17 -3.20
CA GLN A 251 6.18 11.56 -2.96
C GLN A 251 5.52 12.12 -1.69
N GLY A 252 6.34 12.49 -0.71
CA GLY A 252 5.94 13.02 0.58
C GLY A 252 5.27 11.99 1.52
N LYS A 253 5.16 10.72 1.13
CA LYS A 253 4.55 9.66 1.95
C LYS A 253 5.56 9.08 2.92
N GLU A 254 5.05 8.69 4.09
CA GLU A 254 5.84 8.07 5.15
C GLU A 254 5.62 6.55 5.18
N LEU A 255 6.71 5.79 5.28
CA LEU A 255 6.72 4.36 5.51
C LEU A 255 7.91 3.99 6.41
N GLY A 256 7.66 3.28 7.51
CA GLY A 256 8.69 2.75 8.42
C GLY A 256 9.62 3.79 9.04
N GLY A 257 9.12 4.99 9.26
CA GLY A 257 9.84 6.16 9.76
C GLY A 257 10.53 6.99 8.68
N TRP A 258 10.31 6.72 7.40
CA TRP A 258 10.97 7.43 6.30
C TRP A 258 9.97 8.13 5.40
N VAL A 259 10.26 9.39 5.06
CA VAL A 259 9.48 10.21 4.13
C VAL A 259 10.16 10.17 2.76
N PHE A 260 9.47 9.68 1.73
CA PHE A 260 10.05 9.46 0.41
C PHE A 260 9.87 10.67 -0.50
N PHE A 261 10.89 10.95 -1.31
CA PHE A 261 10.90 12.02 -2.29
C PHE A 261 11.41 11.50 -3.63
N GLU A 262 10.61 11.71 -4.67
CA GLU A 262 10.89 11.24 -6.02
C GLU A 262 11.69 12.26 -6.83
N THR A 263 12.49 11.77 -7.79
CA THR A 263 13.17 12.62 -8.79
C THR A 263 12.95 12.09 -10.20
N SER A 264 13.46 10.91 -10.50
CA SER A 264 13.29 10.17 -11.75
C SER A 264 13.13 8.67 -11.43
N PRO A 265 12.76 7.80 -12.39
CA PRO A 265 12.55 6.38 -12.09
C PRO A 265 13.77 5.77 -11.41
N TYR A 266 13.54 5.04 -10.32
CA TYR A 266 14.53 4.36 -9.47
C TYR A 266 15.45 5.32 -8.70
N ASN A 267 15.25 6.62 -8.82
CA ASN A 267 16.03 7.67 -8.18
C ASN A 267 15.15 8.48 -7.22
N GLY A 268 15.80 9.11 -6.27
CA GLY A 268 15.15 9.87 -5.21
C GLY A 268 15.87 9.66 -3.91
N TYR A 269 15.20 10.02 -2.82
CA TYR A 269 15.73 9.85 -1.49
C TYR A 269 14.61 9.68 -0.46
N ALA A 270 14.99 9.23 0.73
CA ALA A 270 14.12 9.16 1.88
C ALA A 270 14.70 9.99 3.02
N MET A 271 13.84 10.57 3.84
CA MET A 271 14.24 11.36 5.01
C MET A 271 13.66 10.83 6.31
N HIS A 272 14.46 10.87 7.38
CA HIS A 272 14.05 10.64 8.76
C HIS A 272 14.61 11.78 9.62
N GLY A 273 13.75 12.71 10.01
CA GLY A 273 14.18 14.04 10.47
C GLY A 273 15.01 14.74 9.38
N SER A 274 16.20 15.19 9.75
CA SER A 274 17.17 15.79 8.83
C SER A 274 18.08 14.78 8.14
N THR A 275 18.04 13.50 8.54
CA THR A 275 18.83 12.45 7.89
C THR A 275 18.27 12.12 6.52
N MET A 276 19.11 12.15 5.48
CA MET A 276 18.74 11.82 4.11
C MET A 276 19.47 10.57 3.61
N ARG A 277 18.74 9.67 2.94
CA ARG A 277 19.26 8.45 2.33
C ARG A 277 18.84 8.36 0.87
N TYR A 278 19.81 8.37 -0.04
CA TYR A 278 19.59 8.17 -1.47
C TYR A 278 19.53 6.69 -1.83
N THR A 279 19.05 6.38 -3.04
CA THR A 279 19.14 5.03 -3.63
C THR A 279 20.55 4.43 -3.44
N GLY A 280 20.61 3.14 -3.14
CA GLY A 280 21.83 2.39 -2.82
C GLY A 280 22.22 2.42 -1.34
N ASN A 281 21.63 3.29 -0.52
CA ASN A 281 21.84 3.30 0.93
C ASN A 281 20.86 2.39 1.66
N THR A 282 21.18 2.07 2.91
CA THR A 282 20.28 1.34 3.81
C THR A 282 19.28 2.26 4.49
N LEU A 283 18.04 1.80 4.60
CA LEU A 283 17.00 2.37 5.43
C LEU A 283 16.86 1.51 6.69
N TYR A 284 16.72 2.13 7.86
CA TYR A 284 16.42 1.43 9.12
C TYR A 284 14.91 1.37 9.31
N ASN A 285 14.35 0.23 9.73
CA ASN A 285 12.92 0.16 9.97
C ASN A 285 12.57 0.60 11.41
N TYR A 286 12.06 1.82 11.54
CA TYR A 286 11.59 2.38 12.82
C TYR A 286 10.22 1.85 13.24
N GLY A 287 9.50 1.14 12.35
CA GLY A 287 8.10 0.78 12.54
C GLY A 287 7.15 1.85 11.97
N LYS A 288 5.84 1.60 12.07
CA LYS A 288 4.83 2.53 11.54
C LYS A 288 4.69 3.76 12.44
N LEU A 289 4.41 4.90 11.82
CA LEU A 289 4.06 6.13 12.53
C LEU A 289 2.54 6.18 12.77
N LEU A 290 2.11 6.25 14.04
CA LEU A 290 0.68 6.33 14.38
C LEU A 290 0.08 7.70 14.02
N VAL A 291 -1.26 7.77 13.91
CA VAL A 291 -1.98 8.99 13.52
C VAL A 291 -1.64 10.25 14.35
N ASN A 292 -1.39 10.09 15.65
CA ASN A 292 -1.07 11.18 16.58
C ASN A 292 0.43 11.33 16.84
N GLN A 293 1.28 10.66 16.05
CA GLN A 293 2.73 10.76 16.18
C GLN A 293 3.35 11.63 15.08
N GLY A 294 4.56 12.12 15.30
CA GLY A 294 5.35 12.80 14.29
C GLY A 294 6.84 12.55 14.45
N ILE A 295 7.60 12.76 13.38
CA ILE A 295 9.06 12.65 13.37
C ILE A 295 9.63 14.05 13.51
N VAL A 296 10.48 14.28 14.51
CA VAL A 296 11.15 15.57 14.71
C VAL A 296 12.11 15.83 13.54
N ASP A 297 11.90 16.94 12.84
CA ASP A 297 12.78 17.45 11.78
C ASP A 297 13.35 18.78 12.25
N ALA A 298 14.57 18.75 12.78
CA ALA A 298 15.28 19.92 13.29
C ALA A 298 15.79 20.86 12.17
N ASN A 299 15.39 20.62 10.92
CA ASN A 299 15.74 21.42 9.75
C ASN A 299 17.26 21.62 9.58
N GLY A 300 18.01 20.52 9.68
CA GLY A 300 19.48 20.49 9.63
C GLY A 300 20.17 20.68 10.98
N GLY A 301 19.41 21.00 12.03
CA GLY A 301 19.89 21.01 13.42
C GLY A 301 20.02 19.61 14.03
N ARG A 302 20.56 19.55 15.25
CA ARG A 302 20.64 18.31 16.04
C ARG A 302 19.46 18.09 16.96
N THR A 303 18.83 19.17 17.41
CA THR A 303 17.78 19.14 18.42
C THR A 303 16.79 20.29 18.25
N VAL A 304 15.58 20.12 18.77
CA VAL A 304 14.51 21.14 18.84
C VAL A 304 14.16 21.42 20.30
N ASN A 305 13.96 22.68 20.67
CA ASN A 305 13.62 23.06 22.05
C ASN A 305 12.21 22.59 22.46
N LEU A 306 12.11 22.00 23.65
CA LEU A 306 10.85 21.77 24.37
C LEU A 306 10.57 22.94 25.30
N ARG A 307 9.32 23.38 25.37
CA ARG A 307 8.91 24.58 26.11
C ARG A 307 7.74 24.32 27.05
N THR A 308 7.58 25.18 28.06
CA THR A 308 6.43 25.14 28.98
C THR A 308 5.11 25.60 28.36
N GLY A 309 5.12 26.17 27.17
CA GLY A 309 3.92 26.63 26.47
C GLY A 309 4.15 26.93 24.99
N PRO A 310 3.07 27.27 24.25
CA PRO A 310 3.08 27.43 22.81
C PRO A 310 3.67 28.78 22.36
N GLY A 311 4.98 28.96 22.50
CA GLY A 311 5.65 30.18 22.04
C GLY A 311 7.07 30.36 22.53
N THR A 312 7.79 31.32 21.92
CA THR A 312 9.19 31.65 22.27
C THR A 312 9.36 32.29 23.64
N ASN A 313 8.32 32.94 24.17
CA ASN A 313 8.32 33.57 25.49
C ASN A 313 8.19 32.56 26.64
N TYR A 314 7.87 31.30 26.34
CA TYR A 314 7.83 30.22 27.32
C TYR A 314 9.23 29.64 27.53
N SER A 315 9.56 29.33 28.78
CA SER A 315 10.86 28.78 29.18
C SER A 315 11.15 27.46 28.48
N VAL A 316 12.40 27.29 28.06
CA VAL A 316 12.89 26.01 27.53
C VAL A 316 13.12 25.05 28.70
N VAL A 317 12.56 23.84 28.62
CA VAL A 317 12.65 22.80 29.66
C VAL A 317 13.53 21.62 29.25
N GLY A 318 13.91 21.55 27.97
CA GLY A 318 14.70 20.48 27.41
C GLY A 318 14.74 20.56 25.90
N SER A 319 15.09 19.46 25.26
CA SER A 319 15.13 19.34 23.81
C SER A 319 14.78 17.93 23.34
N LEU A 320 14.35 17.83 22.09
CA LEU A 320 14.13 16.59 21.35
C LEU A 320 15.23 16.42 20.32
N HIS A 321 15.63 15.17 20.06
CA HIS A 321 16.62 14.88 19.01
C HIS A 321 15.98 14.90 17.62
N ASP A 322 16.76 15.31 16.61
CA ASP A 322 16.37 15.12 15.22
C ASP A 322 16.13 13.63 14.91
N GLY A 323 15.02 13.32 14.23
CA GLY A 323 14.55 11.95 13.97
C GLY A 323 13.72 11.33 15.09
N GLU A 324 13.66 11.94 16.28
CA GLU A 324 12.86 11.39 17.38
C GLU A 324 11.37 11.32 17.02
N VAL A 325 10.73 10.19 17.32
CA VAL A 325 9.28 10.03 17.16
C VAL A 325 8.60 10.48 18.45
N VAL A 326 7.73 11.48 18.35
CA VAL A 326 6.98 12.01 19.48
C VAL A 326 5.48 11.80 19.30
N THR A 327 4.75 11.75 20.41
CA THR A 327 3.28 11.63 20.43
C THR A 327 2.64 12.94 20.87
N VAL A 328 1.72 13.46 20.06
CA VAL A 328 1.00 14.71 20.30
C VAL A 328 -0.28 14.41 21.09
N SER A 329 -0.47 15.13 22.19
CA SER A 329 -1.66 15.06 23.04
C SER A 329 -2.75 16.01 22.55
N CYS A 330 -2.37 17.26 22.25
CA CYS A 330 -3.28 18.29 21.74
C CYS A 330 -2.46 19.40 21.06
N THR A 331 -3.14 20.31 20.37
CA THR A 331 -2.52 21.42 19.64
C THR A 331 -3.04 22.77 20.12
N ALA A 332 -2.25 23.82 19.92
CA ALA A 332 -2.67 25.21 20.14
C ALA A 332 -1.97 26.16 19.17
N ASN A 333 -2.53 27.35 18.99
CA ASN A 333 -1.87 28.43 18.27
C ASN A 333 -0.95 29.22 19.20
N GLY A 334 0.18 29.68 18.67
CA GLY A 334 1.24 30.33 19.43
C GLY A 334 2.14 31.20 18.55
N ALA A 335 3.40 31.34 18.95
CA ALA A 335 4.39 32.07 18.16
C ALA A 335 4.68 31.36 16.82
N THR A 336 4.81 32.12 15.73
CA THR A 336 5.13 31.58 14.40
C THR A 336 6.58 31.15 14.30
N PHE A 337 6.82 29.98 13.71
CA PHE A 337 8.13 29.46 13.34
C PHE A 337 8.16 29.03 11.88
N THR A 338 9.33 29.05 11.28
CA THR A 338 9.59 28.54 9.92
C THR A 338 10.52 27.34 10.02
N GLY A 339 10.03 26.19 9.56
CA GLY A 339 10.81 24.97 9.43
C GLY A 339 10.92 24.55 7.96
N ARG A 340 11.33 23.31 7.71
CA ARG A 340 11.56 22.80 6.35
C ARG A 340 10.31 22.87 5.47
N LYS A 341 9.13 22.67 6.08
CA LYS A 341 7.83 22.66 5.38
C LYS A 341 7.17 24.04 5.26
N GLY A 342 7.83 25.09 5.72
CA GLY A 342 7.30 26.45 5.72
C GLY A 342 6.95 26.97 7.12
N SER A 343 6.16 28.04 7.15
CA SER A 343 5.80 28.75 8.38
C SER A 343 4.49 28.25 8.97
N THR A 344 4.44 28.08 10.29
CA THR A 344 3.22 27.74 11.02
C THR A 344 3.24 28.40 12.41
N ASN A 345 2.06 28.75 12.91
CA ASN A 345 1.84 29.20 14.28
C ASN A 345 1.28 28.08 15.18
N ARG A 346 1.18 26.85 14.66
CA ARG A 346 0.74 25.68 15.43
C ARG A 346 1.85 25.18 16.34
N TRP A 347 1.45 24.79 17.54
CA TRP A 347 2.29 24.14 18.55
C TRP A 347 1.62 22.85 19.00
N ASN A 348 2.46 21.85 19.25
CA ASN A 348 2.05 20.52 19.66
C ASN A 348 2.45 20.34 21.13
N GLN A 349 1.47 20.11 22.00
CA GLN A 349 1.74 19.60 23.33
C GLN A 349 1.95 18.10 23.23
N LEU A 350 3.05 17.61 23.75
CA LEU A 350 3.38 16.19 23.77
C LEU A 350 2.76 15.53 25.00
N THR A 351 2.76 14.19 25.03
CA THR A 351 2.23 13.41 26.17
C THR A 351 2.96 13.66 27.50
N ASN A 352 4.14 14.27 27.47
CA ASN A 352 4.87 14.72 28.66
C ASN A 352 4.43 16.10 29.18
N GLY A 353 3.46 16.75 28.54
CA GLY A 353 2.92 18.06 28.92
C GLY A 353 3.68 19.27 28.36
N TYR A 354 4.80 19.07 27.67
CA TYR A 354 5.62 20.13 27.10
C TYR A 354 5.37 20.34 25.61
N TRP A 355 5.80 21.49 25.11
CA TRP A 355 5.42 22.00 23.80
C TRP A 355 6.61 22.05 22.85
N MET A 356 6.37 21.68 21.60
CA MET A 356 7.26 21.97 20.48
C MET A 356 6.49 22.68 19.37
N SER A 357 7.20 23.43 18.52
CA SER A 357 6.57 24.02 17.34
C SER A 357 6.32 22.95 16.29
N ASP A 358 5.13 22.99 15.68
CA ASP A 358 4.74 22.11 14.57
C ASP A 358 5.64 22.28 13.34
N ALA A 359 6.30 23.43 13.20
CA ALA A 359 7.25 23.71 12.12
C ALA A 359 8.41 22.69 12.05
N TYR A 360 8.74 22.05 13.18
CA TYR A 360 9.80 21.06 13.30
C TYR A 360 9.28 19.63 13.48
N LEU A 361 8.01 19.37 13.15
CA LEU A 361 7.41 18.05 13.27
C LEU A 361 6.87 17.59 11.90
N TYR A 362 7.45 16.53 11.35
CA TYR A 362 6.84 15.86 10.21
C TYR A 362 5.64 15.04 10.71
N THR A 363 4.46 15.40 10.21
CA THR A 363 3.19 14.72 10.53
C THR A 363 2.43 14.23 9.29
N GLY A 364 3.04 14.20 8.11
CA GLY A 364 2.34 13.81 6.86
C GLY A 364 1.15 14.68 6.42
N THR A 365 0.78 15.71 7.20
CA THR A 365 -0.28 16.68 6.89
C THR A 365 0.13 18.07 7.39
N ASN A 366 -0.54 19.13 6.92
CA ASN A 366 -0.45 20.48 7.49
C ASN A 366 -1.57 20.75 8.52
N ASP A 367 -2.54 19.83 8.61
CA ASP A 367 -3.64 19.90 9.56
C ASP A 367 -3.19 19.50 10.97
N ALA A 368 -4.00 19.85 11.96
CA ALA A 368 -3.78 19.37 13.33
C ALA A 368 -3.95 17.85 13.39
N ILE A 369 -3.04 17.16 14.05
CA ILE A 369 -3.12 15.70 14.29
C ILE A 369 -3.70 15.34 15.66
N ALA A 370 -4.14 16.34 16.43
CA ALA A 370 -4.79 16.19 17.73
C ALA A 370 -5.74 17.37 17.96
N SER A 371 -6.69 17.20 18.90
CA SER A 371 -7.66 18.24 19.28
C SER A 371 -6.99 19.48 19.84
N SER A 372 -7.77 20.57 19.99
CA SER A 372 -7.30 21.77 20.67
C SER A 372 -7.07 21.50 22.16
N CYS A 373 -6.01 22.04 22.76
CA CYS A 373 -5.79 21.92 24.21
C CYS A 373 -6.77 22.73 25.07
N ASN A 374 -7.60 23.58 24.43
CA ASN A 374 -8.59 24.42 25.10
C ASN A 374 -10.03 23.90 24.95
N GLU A 375 -10.20 22.69 24.41
CA GLU A 375 -11.50 22.02 24.22
C GLU A 375 -11.72 20.88 25.21
#